data_AF-A0A3C2B182-F1
#
_entry.id   AF-A0A3C2B182-F1
#
_cell.length_a   1.000
_cell.length_b   1.000
_cell.length_c   1.000
_cell.angle_alpha   90.00
_cell.angle_beta   90.00
_cell.angle_gamma   90.00
#
_symmetry.space_group_name_H-M   'P 1'
#
loop_
_entity.id
_entity.type
_entity.pdbx_description
1 polymer ?
#
loop_
_entity_poly.entity_id
_entity_poly.type
_entity_poly.pdbx_seq_one_letter_code
_entity_poly.pdbx_strand_id
1 'polypeptide(L)'
;ANGWYGFAMPPAGVAACVEGLQRAATEVERPAELGELELTVTPPPGPVDAATVEAYRELGVTRLVMLPHVRDTDSIIQFVNDTADAHLG
;
A
#
# COMPACT_ATOMS: atom_id res chain seq x y z
N ALA A 1 4.49 -11.11 8.36
CA ALA A 1 3.23 -10.37 8.21
C ALA A 1 2.17 -11.33 7.71
N ASN A 2 1.06 -11.46 8.43
CA ASN A 2 -0.10 -12.27 8.02
C ASN A 2 -1.12 -11.33 7.37
N GLY A 3 -0.99 -11.09 6.08
CA GLY A 3 -1.68 -9.97 5.45
C GLY A 3 -2.08 -10.21 4.01
N TRP A 4 -2.65 -9.17 3.42
CA TRP A 4 -2.88 -9.06 2.00
C TRP A 4 -1.89 -8.05 1.39
N TYR A 5 -1.38 -8.37 0.20
CA TYR A 5 -0.44 -7.52 -0.53
C TYR A 5 -1.01 -7.15 -1.90
N GLY A 6 -1.26 -5.86 -2.13
CA GLY A 6 -1.65 -5.32 -3.43
C GLY A 6 -0.44 -4.82 -4.21
N PHE A 7 -0.27 -5.21 -5.48
CA PHE A 7 0.88 -4.81 -6.29
C PHE A 7 0.49 -3.94 -7.49
N ALA A 8 1.12 -2.77 -7.61
CA ALA A 8 0.86 -1.77 -8.66
C ALA A 8 -0.62 -1.34 -8.73
N MET A 9 -1.24 -1.12 -7.57
CA MET A 9 -2.68 -0.86 -7.47
C MET A 9 -2.98 0.56 -7.00
N PRO A 10 -3.77 1.37 -7.74
CA PRO A 10 -4.25 2.67 -7.27
C PRO A 10 -5.33 2.52 -6.17
N PRO A 11 -5.68 3.59 -5.41
CA PRO A 11 -6.64 3.51 -4.31
C PRO A 11 -7.99 2.87 -4.69
N ALA A 12 -8.55 3.21 -5.86
CA ALA A 12 -9.80 2.61 -6.33
C ALA A 12 -9.71 1.08 -6.52
N GLY A 13 -8.57 0.58 -7.00
CA GLY A 13 -8.34 -0.86 -7.12
C GLY A 13 -8.23 -1.52 -5.76
N VAL A 14 -7.52 -0.88 -4.81
CA VAL A 14 -7.41 -1.37 -3.44
C VAL A 14 -8.77 -1.41 -2.75
N ALA A 15 -9.62 -0.39 -2.92
CA ALA A 15 -10.95 -0.36 -2.35
C ALA A 15 -11.80 -1.58 -2.73
N ALA A 16 -11.80 -1.96 -4.01
CA ALA A 16 -12.50 -3.15 -4.48
C ALA A 16 -11.98 -4.46 -3.84
N CYS A 17 -10.66 -4.55 -3.61
CA CYS A 17 -10.07 -5.68 -2.91
C CYS A 17 -10.43 -5.69 -1.42
N VAL A 18 -10.40 -4.53 -0.76
CA VAL A 18 -10.79 -4.40 0.65
C VAL A 18 -12.25 -4.79 0.86
N GLU A 19 -13.16 -4.38 -0.01
CA GLU A 19 -14.55 -4.85 0.03
C GLU A 19 -14.66 -6.38 -0.06
N GLY A 20 -13.86 -7.01 -0.93
CA GLY A 20 -13.79 -8.47 -1.04
C GLY A 20 -13.28 -9.14 0.24
N LEU A 21 -12.23 -8.59 0.85
CA LEU A 21 -11.67 -9.07 2.11
C LEU A 21 -12.67 -8.93 3.27
N GLN A 22 -13.41 -7.81 3.32
CA GLN A 22 -14.46 -7.58 4.30
C GLN A 22 -15.61 -8.58 4.15
N ARG A 23 -16.05 -8.88 2.91
CA ARG A 23 -17.04 -9.93 2.66
C ARG A 23 -16.53 -11.30 3.12
N ALA A 24 -15.31 -11.68 2.75
CA ALA A 24 -14.73 -12.94 3.18
C ALA A 24 -14.67 -13.07 4.71
N ALA A 25 -14.36 -11.98 5.43
CA ALA A 25 -14.37 -11.97 6.89
C ALA A 25 -15.75 -12.23 7.53
N THR A 26 -16.85 -12.07 6.78
CA THR A 26 -18.21 -12.46 7.23
C THR A 26 -18.54 -13.93 6.96
N GLU A 27 -17.84 -14.57 6.04
CA GLU A 27 -18.10 -15.94 5.58
C GLU A 27 -17.17 -16.96 6.23
N VAL A 28 -15.94 -16.54 6.58
CA VAL A 28 -14.92 -17.40 7.16
C VAL A 28 -14.27 -16.74 8.37
N GLU A 29 -14.15 -17.50 9.46
CA GLU A 29 -13.40 -17.06 10.63
C GLU A 29 -11.90 -17.04 10.33
N ARG A 30 -11.22 -16.00 10.82
CA ARG A 30 -9.77 -15.90 10.77
C ARG A 30 -9.18 -16.54 12.04
N PRO A 31 -8.28 -17.53 11.92
CA PRO A 31 -7.60 -18.12 13.08
C PRO A 31 -6.89 -17.06 13.92
N ALA A 32 -7.03 -17.15 15.25
CA ALA A 32 -6.53 -16.16 16.18
C ALA A 32 -5.01 -15.99 16.13
N GLU A 33 -4.27 -17.06 15.84
CA GLU A 33 -2.81 -17.04 15.67
C GLU A 33 -2.33 -16.18 14.50
N LEU A 34 -3.22 -15.84 13.55
CA LEU A 34 -2.89 -14.95 12.43
C LEU A 34 -3.00 -13.46 12.78
N GLY A 35 -3.57 -13.10 13.94
CA GLY A 35 -3.74 -11.70 14.37
C GLY A 35 -4.61 -10.87 13.42
N GLU A 36 -4.50 -9.53 13.53
CA GLU A 36 -5.19 -8.60 12.62
C GLU A 36 -4.73 -8.76 11.16
N LEU A 37 -5.61 -8.45 10.21
CA LEU A 37 -5.27 -8.50 8.80
C LEU A 37 -4.48 -7.24 8.41
N GLU A 38 -3.18 -7.38 8.18
CA GLU A 38 -2.34 -6.29 7.69
C GLU A 38 -2.52 -6.07 6.18
N LEU A 39 -2.67 -4.82 5.76
CA LEU A 39 -2.78 -4.44 4.35
C LEU A 39 -1.51 -3.70 3.92
N THR A 40 -0.74 -4.31 3.01
CA THR A 40 0.43 -3.70 2.37
C THR A 40 0.14 -3.46 0.90
N VAL A 41 0.50 -2.29 0.37
CA VAL A 41 0.27 -1.96 -1.04
C VAL A 41 1.51 -1.34 -1.67
N THR A 42 1.84 -1.80 -2.87
CA THR A 42 2.67 -1.08 -3.82
C THR A 42 1.76 -0.24 -4.73
N PRO A 43 1.80 1.10 -4.65
CA PRO A 43 1.12 1.97 -5.61
C PRO A 43 1.64 1.76 -7.04
N PRO A 44 0.96 2.28 -8.07
CA PRO A 44 1.53 2.35 -9.42
C PRO A 44 2.91 3.04 -9.40
N PRO A 45 3.84 2.67 -10.31
CA PRO A 45 5.19 3.22 -10.29
C PRO A 45 5.21 4.75 -10.44
N GLY A 46 6.02 5.44 -9.64
CA GLY A 46 6.19 6.89 -9.69
C GLY A 46 6.00 7.58 -8.34
N PRO A 47 6.02 8.93 -8.33
CA PRO A 47 5.82 9.71 -7.12
C PRO A 47 4.40 9.54 -6.59
N VAL A 48 4.27 9.48 -5.27
CA VAL A 48 3.00 9.41 -4.55
C VAL A 48 2.93 10.64 -3.67
N ASP A 49 1.89 11.46 -3.82
CA ASP A 49 1.71 12.66 -3.01
C ASP A 49 0.97 12.37 -1.69
N ALA A 50 0.93 13.35 -0.78
CA ALA A 50 0.32 13.19 0.53
C ALA A 50 -1.18 12.87 0.46
N ALA A 51 -1.91 13.44 -0.52
CA ALA A 51 -3.32 13.16 -0.73
C ALA A 51 -3.55 11.70 -1.12
N THR A 52 -2.68 11.14 -1.97
CA THR A 52 -2.74 9.73 -2.37
C THR A 52 -2.37 8.81 -1.20
N VAL A 53 -1.38 9.18 -0.38
CA VAL A 53 -1.06 8.43 0.86
C VAL A 53 -2.27 8.38 1.79
N GLU A 54 -2.97 9.51 1.98
CA GLU A 54 -4.15 9.56 2.84
C GLU A 54 -5.29 8.70 2.28
N ALA A 55 -5.51 8.71 0.96
CA ALA A 55 -6.49 7.83 0.34
C ALA A 55 -6.20 6.34 0.59
N TYR A 56 -4.93 5.91 0.62
CA TYR A 56 -4.59 4.54 1.03
C TYR A 56 -4.83 4.31 2.53
N ARG A 57 -4.52 5.30 3.37
CA ARG A 57 -4.74 5.23 4.82
C ARG A 57 -6.22 5.06 5.16
N GLU A 58 -7.11 5.81 4.51
CA GLU A 58 -8.57 5.70 4.69
C GLU A 58 -9.10 4.31 4.33
N LEU A 59 -8.43 3.59 3.44
CA LEU A 59 -8.74 2.19 3.09
C LEU A 59 -8.18 1.16 4.08
N GLY A 60 -7.52 1.60 5.15
CA GLY A 60 -6.91 0.74 6.16
C GLY A 60 -5.54 0.18 5.76
N VAL A 61 -4.90 0.72 4.71
CA VAL A 61 -3.54 0.33 4.34
C VAL A 61 -2.56 0.81 5.41
N THR A 62 -1.83 -0.12 6.03
CA THR A 62 -0.88 0.18 7.11
C THR A 62 0.55 0.31 6.61
N ARG A 63 0.83 -0.13 5.37
CA ARG A 63 2.16 -0.06 4.77
C ARG A 63 2.09 0.21 3.27
N LEU A 64 2.79 1.24 2.82
CA LEU A 64 3.08 1.46 1.40
C LEU A 64 4.50 1.03 1.06
N VAL A 65 4.66 0.41 -0.12
CA VAL A 65 5.95 0.05 -0.70
C VAL A 65 6.11 0.85 -1.99
N MET A 66 6.94 1.88 -1.97
CA MET A 66 7.09 2.80 -3.09
C MET A 66 7.89 2.16 -4.23
N LEU A 67 7.35 2.24 -5.46
CA LEU A 67 7.96 1.66 -6.66
C LEU A 67 8.42 2.78 -7.59
N PRO A 68 9.73 2.95 -7.84
CA PRO A 68 10.21 3.92 -8.82
C PRO A 68 9.82 3.52 -10.26
N HIS A 69 9.59 4.52 -11.12
CA HIS A 69 9.42 4.32 -12.57
C HIS A 69 10.78 4.37 -13.33
N VAL A 70 11.87 4.59 -12.62
CA VAL A 70 13.24 4.69 -13.13
C VAL A 70 14.03 3.40 -12.90
N ARG A 71 15.16 3.22 -13.60
CA ARG A 71 15.96 1.98 -13.56
C ARG A 71 17.43 2.17 -13.26
N ASP A 72 17.99 3.35 -13.50
CA ASP A 72 19.37 3.67 -13.15
C ASP A 72 19.50 4.01 -11.66
N THR A 73 20.70 3.77 -11.12
CA THR A 73 20.97 3.88 -9.69
C THR A 73 20.77 5.30 -9.16
N ASP A 74 21.26 6.31 -9.87
CA ASP A 74 21.19 7.71 -9.41
C ASP A 74 19.74 8.19 -9.32
N SER A 75 18.92 7.85 -10.31
CA SER A 75 17.49 8.18 -10.30
C SER A 75 16.72 7.42 -9.22
N ILE A 76 17.11 6.18 -8.89
CA ILE A 76 16.50 5.45 -7.76
C ILE A 76 16.86 6.13 -6.43
N ILE A 77 18.11 6.56 -6.25
CA ILE A 77 18.52 7.30 -5.04
C ILE A 77 17.73 8.61 -4.94
N GLN A 78 17.59 9.35 -6.04
CA GLN A 78 16.79 10.57 -6.05
C GLN A 78 15.33 10.31 -5.66
N PHE A 79 14.71 9.26 -6.22
CA PHE A 79 13.34 8.87 -5.87
C PHE A 79 13.18 8.57 -4.37
N VAL A 80 14.15 7.89 -3.76
CA VAL A 80 14.14 7.61 -2.32
C VAL A 80 14.21 8.90 -1.51
N ASN A 81 15.10 9.82 -1.87
CA ASN A 81 15.24 11.11 -1.19
C ASN A 81 13.97 11.95 -1.32
N ASP A 82 13.43 12.10 -2.54
CA ASP A 82 12.21 12.86 -2.80
C ASP A 82 11.01 12.30 -2.03
N THR A 83 10.92 10.97 -1.94
CA THR A 83 9.87 10.29 -1.16
C THR A 83 10.02 10.56 0.34
N ALA A 84 11.25 10.53 0.85
CA ALA A 84 11.52 10.81 2.25
C ALA A 84 11.15 12.27 2.60
N ASP A 85 11.60 13.23 1.79
CA ASP A 85 11.31 14.65 1.99
C ASP A 85 9.80 14.95 1.93
N ALA A 86 9.06 14.28 1.05
CA ALA A 86 7.63 14.49 0.89
C ALA A 86 6.77 13.94 2.06
N HIS A 87 7.24 12.92 2.78
CA HIS A 87 6.39 12.15 3.71
C HIS A 87 6.96 11.98 5.12
N LEU A 88 8.25 12.22 5.33
CA LEU A 88 8.95 11.99 6.61
C LEU A 88 9.69 13.23 7.11
N GLY A 89 9.75 14.30 6.32
CA GLY A 89 10.37 15.59 6.63
C GLY A 89 9.57 16.50 7.55
#